data_AF-A0A170VFY5-F1
#
_entry.id   AF-A0A170VFY5-F1
#
_cell.length_a   1.000
_cell.length_b   1.000
_cell.length_c   1.000
_cell.angle_alpha   90.00
_cell.angle_beta   90.00
_cell.angle_gamma   90.00
#
_symmetry.space_group_name_H-M   'P 1'
#
loop_
_entity.id
_entity.type
_entity.pdbx_description
1 polymer ?
#
loop_
_entity_poly.entity_id
_entity_poly.type
_entity_poly.pdbx_seq_one_letter_code
_entity_poly.pdbx_strand_id
1 'polypeptide(L)'
;VTESCHRFLDLTGPLQVGGLPPGVFHPHLEHSTFTGCIADLYIDYKLVDLNKFVGNNGSKVGCVERDSYCSSSPCKNGGVCKDSWGTFICQCTDGWSGADCSESVPSAWSFSGEGELVFNPLLRPIQLPWETHFSIRTLQDDAFIMGIAIGQNSTATFTLHDG
;
A
#
# COMPACT_ATOMS: atom_id res chain seq x y z
N VAL A 1 23.68 -5.67 -46.41
CA VAL A 1 24.13 -4.90 -45.24
C VAL A 1 23.02 -5.01 -44.21
N THR A 2 23.24 -5.80 -43.16
CA THR A 2 22.27 -6.09 -42.10
C THR A 2 22.25 -4.92 -41.12
N GLU A 3 21.27 -4.04 -41.21
CA GLU A 3 21.00 -3.06 -40.16
C GLU A 3 20.40 -3.79 -38.95
N SER A 4 21.24 -4.02 -37.94
CA SER A 4 20.78 -4.33 -36.60
C SER A 4 20.09 -3.08 -36.07
N CYS A 5 18.76 -3.10 -36.07
CA CYS A 5 17.93 -2.09 -35.41
C CYS A 5 18.29 -2.11 -33.92
N HIS A 6 19.29 -1.31 -33.53
CA HIS A 6 19.57 -1.01 -32.14
C HIS A 6 18.39 -0.16 -31.70
N ARG A 7 17.43 -0.82 -31.08
CA ARG A 7 16.23 -0.20 -30.54
C ARG A 7 16.68 0.57 -29.30
N PHE A 8 17.21 1.77 -29.50
CA PHE A 8 17.62 2.66 -28.42
C PHE A 8 16.37 3.00 -27.60
N LEU A 9 16.50 2.85 -26.29
CA LEU A 9 15.48 3.32 -25.35
C LEU A 9 15.66 4.83 -25.23
N ASP A 10 14.78 5.60 -25.88
CA ASP A 10 14.81 7.06 -25.84
C ASP A 10 14.18 7.56 -24.54
N LEU A 11 15.03 7.75 -23.52
CA LEU A 11 14.62 8.22 -22.20
C LEU A 11 14.37 9.73 -22.26
N THR A 12 13.10 10.13 -22.37
CA THR A 12 12.68 11.55 -22.46
C THR A 12 12.33 12.19 -21.12
N GLY A 13 12.36 11.42 -20.03
CA GLY A 13 11.97 11.84 -18.69
C GLY A 13 13.05 11.61 -17.63
N PRO A 14 12.85 12.16 -16.42
CA PRO A 14 13.80 11.97 -15.32
C PRO A 14 13.79 10.51 -14.85
N LEU A 15 14.98 9.99 -14.52
CA LEU A 15 15.11 8.72 -13.81
C LEU A 15 14.62 8.89 -12.36
N GLN A 16 13.61 8.14 -11.98
CA GLN A 16 13.04 8.15 -10.63
C GLN A 16 13.53 6.94 -9.85
N VAL A 17 14.01 7.16 -8.63
CA VAL A 17 14.54 6.12 -7.74
C VAL A 17 13.87 6.31 -6.38
N GLY A 18 13.25 5.25 -5.86
CA GLY A 18 12.67 5.24 -4.52
C GLY A 18 11.25 5.82 -4.39
N GLY A 19 10.65 6.37 -5.44
CA GLY A 19 9.25 6.79 -5.41
C GLY A 19 8.82 7.59 -6.64
N LEU A 20 7.51 7.74 -6.79
CA LEU A 20 6.88 8.48 -7.88
C LEU A 20 6.40 9.86 -7.39
N PRO A 21 6.37 10.88 -8.28
CA PRO A 21 5.83 12.18 -7.93
C PRO A 21 4.31 12.09 -7.61
N PRO A 22 3.81 12.98 -6.73
CA PRO A 22 2.40 12.99 -6.36
C PRO A 22 1.52 13.25 -7.59
N GLY A 23 0.41 12.51 -7.70
CA GLY A 23 -0.53 12.61 -8.82
C GLY A 23 -0.28 11.62 -9.97
N VAL A 24 0.78 10.81 -9.91
CA VAL A 24 0.97 9.68 -10.84
C VAL A 24 0.27 8.45 -10.26
N PHE A 25 -0.87 8.06 -10.85
CA PHE A 25 -1.61 6.86 -10.47
C PHE A 25 -1.11 5.65 -11.28
N HIS A 26 -0.66 4.62 -10.58
CA HIS A 26 -0.36 3.31 -11.17
C HIS A 26 -1.32 2.27 -10.63
N PRO A 27 -2.17 1.66 -11.48
CA PRO A 27 -3.25 0.78 -11.05
C PRO A 27 -2.80 -0.54 -10.38
N HIS A 28 -1.48 -0.84 -10.37
CA HIS A 28 -0.91 -2.09 -9.82
C HIS A 28 0.11 -1.86 -8.71
N LEU A 29 0.20 -0.65 -8.15
CA LEU A 29 1.13 -0.36 -7.05
C LEU A 29 0.34 -0.04 -5.78
N GLU A 30 0.39 -0.93 -4.79
CA GLU A 30 -0.15 -0.67 -3.45
C GLU A 30 0.57 0.50 -2.76
N HIS A 31 1.85 0.71 -3.10
CA HIS A 31 2.68 1.80 -2.56
C HIS A 31 3.41 2.51 -3.71
N SER A 32 3.19 3.82 -3.84
CA SER A 32 3.86 4.67 -4.85
C SER A 32 5.27 5.12 -4.42
N THR A 33 5.72 4.70 -3.24
CA THR A 33 7.01 5.05 -2.63
C THR A 33 7.68 3.80 -2.06
N PHE A 34 9.01 3.78 -2.11
CA PHE A 34 9.84 2.74 -1.53
C PHE A 34 10.32 3.18 -0.14
N THR A 35 10.26 2.26 0.81
CA THR A 35 10.71 2.47 2.19
C THR A 35 11.85 1.50 2.49
N GLY A 36 13.08 2.01 2.57
CA GLY A 36 14.29 1.21 2.77
C GLY A 36 15.55 1.93 2.29
N CYS A 37 16.64 1.19 2.10
CA CYS A 37 17.89 1.71 1.54
C CYS A 37 18.14 1.24 0.12
N ILE A 38 18.66 2.15 -0.70
CA ILE A 38 19.18 1.85 -2.04
C ILE A 38 20.66 2.25 -2.03
N ALA A 39 21.52 1.32 -2.40
CA ALA A 39 22.96 1.51 -2.52
C ALA A 39 23.43 0.94 -3.87
N ASP A 40 24.69 1.25 -4.23
CA ASP A 40 25.37 0.66 -5.38
C ASP A 40 24.60 0.80 -6.72
N LEU A 41 24.06 2.00 -6.98
CA LEU A 41 23.42 2.29 -8.26
C LEU A 41 24.48 2.48 -9.36
N TYR A 42 24.46 1.61 -10.37
CA TYR A 42 25.30 1.74 -11.57
C TYR A 42 24.44 2.08 -12.79
N ILE A 43 24.84 3.10 -13.56
CA ILE A 43 24.25 3.43 -14.87
C ILE A 43 25.39 3.40 -15.90
N ASP A 44 25.25 2.57 -16.93
CA ASP A 44 26.29 2.33 -17.94
C ASP A 44 27.67 2.00 -17.33
N TYR A 45 27.67 1.08 -16.35
CA TYR A 45 28.86 0.66 -15.58
C TYR A 45 29.52 1.75 -14.73
N LYS A 46 28.94 2.96 -14.68
CA LYS A 46 29.43 4.05 -13.83
C LYS A 46 28.63 4.06 -12.53
N LEU A 47 29.36 4.04 -11.42
CA LEU A 47 28.76 4.22 -10.09
C LEU A 47 28.17 5.63 -10.01
N VAL A 48 26.88 5.71 -9.69
CA VAL A 48 26.15 6.95 -9.46
C VAL A 48 26.19 7.26 -7.98
N ASP A 49 26.81 8.38 -7.61
CA ASP A 49 26.83 8.86 -6.24
C ASP A 49 25.48 9.49 -5.89
N LEU A 50 24.61 8.68 -5.27
CA LEU A 50 23.26 9.07 -4.86
C LEU A 50 23.25 10.28 -3.90
N ASN A 51 24.33 10.51 -3.14
CA ASN A 51 24.41 11.62 -2.19
C ASN A 51 24.58 12.99 -2.85
N LYS A 52 24.91 13.02 -4.16
CA LYS A 52 25.00 14.28 -4.93
C LYS A 52 23.65 14.78 -5.44
N PHE A 53 22.59 13.99 -5.31
CA PHE A 53 21.25 14.36 -5.77
C PHE A 53 20.44 15.02 -4.65
N VAL A 54 19.51 15.90 -5.04
CA VAL A 54 18.60 16.55 -4.09
C VAL A 54 17.47 15.58 -3.76
N GLY A 55 17.51 15.04 -2.54
CA GLY A 55 16.40 14.29 -1.97
C GLY A 55 15.26 15.20 -1.49
N ASN A 56 14.07 14.63 -1.29
CA ASN A 56 12.96 15.31 -0.63
C ASN A 56 12.96 15.00 0.89
N ASN A 57 11.94 15.43 1.63
CA ASN A 57 11.84 15.21 3.08
C ASN A 57 11.84 13.71 3.50
N GLY A 58 11.63 12.78 2.56
CA GLY A 58 11.70 11.34 2.77
C GLY A 58 13.07 10.71 2.50
N SER A 59 14.02 11.44 1.90
CA SER A 59 15.34 10.91 1.52
C SER A 59 16.41 11.38 2.51
N LYS A 60 17.08 10.43 3.18
CA LYS A 60 18.17 10.73 4.13
C LYS A 60 19.48 10.11 3.64
N VAL A 61 20.58 10.83 3.81
CA VAL A 61 21.93 10.32 3.54
C VAL A 61 22.27 9.25 4.58
N GLY A 62 22.76 8.11 4.10
CA GLY A 62 23.12 6.97 4.93
C GLY A 62 21.98 5.97 5.13
N CYS A 63 22.34 4.80 5.64
CA CYS A 63 21.43 3.68 5.86
C CYS A 63 21.43 3.33 7.36
N VAL A 64 20.55 3.97 8.12
CA VAL A 64 20.43 3.71 9.55
C VAL A 64 19.44 2.57 9.75
N GLU A 65 19.92 1.33 9.67
CA GLU A 65 19.21 0.25 10.36
C GLU A 65 19.40 0.42 11.87
N ARG A 66 18.41 0.00 12.67
CA ARG A 66 18.55 -0.52 14.05
C ARG A 66 18.01 0.28 15.23
N ASP A 67 17.14 1.26 15.06
CA ASP A 67 16.18 1.47 16.16
C ASP A 67 15.19 0.30 16.08
N SER A 68 15.27 -0.65 17.02
CA SER A 68 14.19 -1.62 17.20
C SER A 68 13.02 -0.85 17.80
N TYR A 69 12.14 -0.37 16.92
CA TYR A 69 10.93 0.32 17.29
C TYR A 69 10.00 -0.57 18.13
N CYS A 70 10.16 -1.89 18.04
CA CYS A 70 9.46 -2.85 18.89
C CYS A 70 9.99 -2.97 20.31
N SER A 71 11.19 -2.46 20.62
CA SER A 71 11.76 -2.52 21.98
C SER A 71 10.91 -1.81 23.04
N SER A 72 10.18 -0.77 22.64
CA SER A 72 9.25 -0.03 23.51
C SER A 72 7.89 -0.73 23.70
N SER A 73 7.69 -1.89 23.06
CA SER A 73 6.41 -2.61 23.03
C SER A 73 5.24 -1.68 22.65
N PRO A 74 5.29 -1.06 21.46
CA PRO A 74 4.31 -0.07 21.07
C PRO A 74 2.92 -0.69 20.84
N CYS A 75 2.84 -1.91 20.32
CA CYS A 75 1.59 -2.60 20.05
C CYS A 75 0.85 -2.99 21.34
N LYS A 76 -0.43 -2.62 21.41
CA LYS A 76 -1.34 -2.89 22.52
C LYS A 76 -2.16 -4.15 22.28
N ASN A 77 -2.87 -4.56 23.32
CA ASN A 77 -3.91 -5.59 23.25
C ASN A 77 -3.48 -6.94 22.65
N GLY A 78 -2.21 -7.33 22.85
CA GLY A 78 -1.67 -8.59 22.34
C GLY A 78 -1.25 -8.54 20.87
N GLY A 79 -1.22 -7.36 20.25
CA GLY A 79 -0.70 -7.17 18.90
C GLY A 79 0.77 -7.55 18.79
N VAL A 80 1.15 -8.17 17.67
CA VAL A 80 2.54 -8.58 17.40
C VAL A 80 3.27 -7.42 16.72
N CYS A 81 4.34 -6.94 17.36
CA CYS A 81 5.18 -5.90 16.79
C CYS A 81 6.18 -6.47 15.79
N LYS A 82 6.29 -5.84 14.62
CA LYS A 82 7.33 -6.09 13.63
C LYS A 82 8.11 -4.80 13.40
N ASP A 83 9.44 -4.88 13.54
CA ASP A 83 10.32 -3.78 13.20
C ASP A 83 10.21 -3.48 11.70
N SER A 84 10.17 -2.21 11.36
CA SER A 84 10.11 -1.71 9.98
C SER A 84 11.10 -0.55 9.81
N TRP A 85 11.29 -0.11 8.58
CA TRP A 85 12.29 0.91 8.29
C TRP A 85 11.85 2.28 8.86
N GLY A 86 12.51 2.71 9.93
CA GLY A 86 12.19 3.99 10.58
C GLY A 86 10.90 3.98 11.41
N THR A 87 10.26 2.81 11.62
CA THR A 87 9.00 2.67 12.36
C THR A 87 8.76 1.22 12.83
N PHE A 88 7.63 0.97 13.48
CA PHE A 88 7.10 -0.37 13.74
C PHE A 88 5.80 -0.60 12.95
N ILE A 89 5.46 -1.86 12.72
CA ILE A 89 4.15 -2.29 12.21
C ILE A 89 3.54 -3.23 13.25
N CYS A 90 2.33 -2.92 13.70
CA CYS A 90 1.58 -3.80 14.59
C CYS A 90 0.64 -4.72 13.80
N GLN A 91 0.79 -6.02 14.01
CA GLN A 91 -0.20 -7.00 13.59
C GLN A 91 -1.21 -7.18 14.72
N CYS A 92 -2.34 -6.48 14.60
CA CYS A 92 -3.39 -6.52 15.63
C CYS A 92 -4.12 -7.85 15.66
N THR A 93 -4.51 -8.25 16.87
CA THR A 93 -5.41 -9.38 17.11
C THR A 93 -6.85 -8.98 16.78
N ASP A 94 -7.72 -9.97 16.65
CA ASP A 94 -9.14 -9.74 16.37
C ASP A 94 -9.78 -8.81 17.41
N GLY A 95 -10.58 -7.87 16.91
CA GLY A 95 -11.24 -6.84 17.73
C GLY A 95 -10.41 -5.57 17.98
N TRP A 96 -9.20 -5.47 17.42
CA TRP A 96 -8.33 -4.29 17.56
C TRP A 96 -7.79 -3.77 16.23
N SER A 97 -7.67 -2.45 16.11
CA SER A 97 -7.11 -1.74 14.96
C SER A 97 -6.31 -0.50 15.38
N GLY A 98 -5.88 0.28 14.39
CA GLY A 98 -5.01 1.44 14.58
C GLY A 98 -3.54 1.07 14.46
N ALA A 99 -2.68 2.08 14.37
CA ALA A 99 -1.23 1.90 14.17
C ALA A 99 -0.56 1.09 15.29
N ASP A 100 -1.11 1.14 16.50
CA ASP A 100 -0.62 0.47 17.70
C ASP A 100 -1.63 -0.52 18.32
N CYS A 101 -2.71 -0.88 17.62
CA CYS A 101 -3.77 -1.76 18.12
C CYS A 101 -4.54 -1.24 19.35
N SER A 102 -4.56 0.08 19.57
CA SER A 102 -5.29 0.69 20.71
C SER A 102 -6.80 0.87 20.47
N GLU A 103 -7.24 0.85 19.22
CA GLU A 103 -8.63 1.10 18.84
C GLU A 103 -9.44 -0.19 18.87
N SER A 104 -10.53 -0.22 19.64
CA SER A 104 -11.43 -1.37 19.65
C SER A 104 -12.36 -1.31 18.43
N VAL A 105 -12.43 -2.40 17.68
CA VAL A 105 -13.34 -2.56 16.56
C VAL A 105 -14.25 -3.76 16.80
N PRO A 106 -15.51 -3.72 16.29
CA PRO A 106 -16.36 -4.89 16.31
C PRO A 106 -15.69 -6.08 15.63
N SER A 107 -16.02 -7.29 16.09
CA SER A 107 -15.52 -8.52 15.49
C SER A 107 -15.82 -8.56 13.99
N ALA A 108 -14.87 -9.09 13.21
CA ALA A 108 -15.02 -9.25 11.78
C ALA A 108 -16.14 -10.25 11.45
N TRP A 109 -16.80 -10.04 10.31
CA TRP A 109 -17.72 -11.01 9.74
C TRP A 109 -16.94 -12.09 8.98
N SER A 110 -17.21 -13.36 9.29
CA SER A 110 -16.69 -14.50 8.53
C SER A 110 -17.65 -14.87 7.41
N PHE A 111 -17.14 -14.95 6.19
CA PHE A 111 -17.92 -15.37 5.02
C PHE A 111 -17.50 -16.78 4.61
N SER A 112 -18.47 -17.68 4.43
CA SER A 112 -18.25 -19.07 4.00
C SER A 112 -18.42 -19.29 2.49
N GLY A 113 -18.57 -18.21 1.71
CA GLY A 113 -18.86 -18.24 0.26
C GLY A 113 -20.33 -18.08 -0.12
N GLU A 114 -21.26 -18.21 0.83
CA GLU A 114 -22.71 -18.07 0.61
C GLU A 114 -23.35 -16.87 1.35
N GLY A 115 -22.57 -16.18 2.18
CA GLY A 115 -23.04 -15.07 3.01
C GLY A 115 -22.93 -13.72 2.32
N GLU A 116 -23.89 -12.82 2.59
CA GLU A 116 -23.88 -11.44 2.14
C GLU A 116 -24.32 -10.49 3.26
N LEU A 117 -23.73 -9.29 3.30
CA LEU A 117 -24.21 -8.18 4.12
C LEU A 117 -24.76 -7.07 3.23
N VAL A 118 -26.00 -6.66 3.50
CA VAL A 118 -26.67 -5.62 2.71
C VAL A 118 -26.79 -4.33 3.53
N PHE A 119 -26.28 -3.24 2.97
CA PHE A 119 -26.48 -1.90 3.50
C PHE A 119 -27.60 -1.20 2.74
N ASN A 120 -28.66 -0.78 3.44
CA ASN A 120 -29.74 0.00 2.86
C ASN A 120 -29.56 1.51 3.13
N PRO A 121 -29.23 2.32 2.11
CA PRO A 121 -28.99 3.76 2.29
C PRO A 121 -30.26 4.54 2.67
N LEU A 122 -31.46 3.99 2.43
CA LEU A 122 -32.71 4.63 2.87
C LEU A 122 -32.89 4.58 4.39
N LEU A 123 -32.33 3.55 5.04
CA LEU A 123 -32.36 3.41 6.49
C LEU A 123 -31.16 4.09 7.16
N ARG A 124 -30.05 4.24 6.44
CA ARG A 124 -28.82 4.89 6.90
C ARG A 124 -28.28 5.82 5.81
N PRO A 125 -28.68 7.10 5.79
CA PRO A 125 -28.26 8.04 4.75
C PRO A 125 -26.74 8.23 4.72
N ILE A 126 -26.16 8.20 3.53
CA ILE A 126 -24.73 8.46 3.31
C ILE A 126 -24.46 9.96 3.48
N GLN A 127 -23.42 10.30 4.25
CA GLN A 127 -22.92 11.67 4.41
C GLN A 127 -21.65 11.84 3.55
N LEU A 128 -21.47 13.01 2.94
CA LEU A 128 -20.31 13.32 2.09
C LEU A 128 -19.26 14.15 2.86
N PRO A 129 -17.95 13.94 2.59
CA PRO A 129 -17.37 12.98 1.65
C PRO A 129 -17.52 11.53 2.14
N TRP A 130 -17.81 10.61 1.22
CA TRP A 130 -17.97 9.19 1.53
C TRP A 130 -16.63 8.48 1.34
N GLU A 131 -15.98 8.17 2.46
CA GLU A 131 -14.73 7.41 2.51
C GLU A 131 -15.02 6.00 3.07
N THR A 132 -14.47 4.96 2.43
CA THR A 132 -14.63 3.57 2.84
C THR A 132 -13.27 2.89 3.03
N HIS A 133 -13.07 2.28 4.21
CA HIS A 133 -11.89 1.52 4.53
C HIS A 133 -12.29 0.18 5.13
N PHE A 134 -11.65 -0.90 4.69
CA PHE A 134 -11.83 -2.23 5.26
C PHE A 134 -10.52 -3.01 5.13
N SER A 135 -10.36 -4.02 5.98
CA SER A 135 -9.26 -4.97 5.90
C SER A 135 -9.82 -6.33 5.54
N ILE A 136 -9.23 -7.00 4.55
CA ILE A 136 -9.63 -8.33 4.08
C ILE A 136 -8.48 -9.29 4.29
N ARG A 137 -8.82 -10.51 4.70
CA ARG A 137 -7.91 -11.65 4.71
C ARG A 137 -8.62 -12.79 3.99
N THR A 138 -8.09 -13.23 2.86
CA THR A 138 -8.64 -14.33 2.06
C THR A 138 -7.50 -15.16 1.47
N LEU A 139 -7.78 -16.43 1.19
CA LEU A 139 -6.92 -17.32 0.41
C LEU A 139 -7.43 -17.51 -1.03
N GLN A 140 -8.55 -16.86 -1.39
CA GLN A 140 -9.08 -16.89 -2.75
C GLN A 140 -8.28 -15.92 -3.62
N ASP A 141 -7.92 -16.37 -4.81
CA ASP A 141 -7.20 -15.55 -5.80
C ASP A 141 -8.17 -14.58 -6.52
N ASP A 142 -9.46 -14.92 -6.55
CA ASP A 142 -10.55 -14.09 -7.07
C ASP A 142 -11.76 -14.07 -6.12
N ALA A 143 -12.35 -12.90 -5.90
CA ALA A 143 -13.53 -12.76 -5.03
C ALA A 143 -14.32 -11.47 -5.28
N PHE A 144 -15.64 -11.51 -5.10
CA PHE A 144 -16.45 -10.29 -4.95
C PHE A 144 -16.27 -9.72 -3.54
N ILE A 145 -16.00 -8.42 -3.43
CA ILE A 145 -15.78 -7.76 -2.13
C ILE A 145 -16.97 -6.88 -1.76
N MET A 146 -17.33 -5.93 -2.62
CA MET A 146 -18.47 -5.04 -2.39
C MET A 146 -19.01 -4.48 -3.70
N GLY A 147 -20.29 -4.15 -3.70
CA GLY A 147 -20.95 -3.51 -4.84
C GLY A 147 -21.90 -2.43 -4.36
N ILE A 148 -21.99 -1.35 -5.12
CA ILE A 148 -22.96 -0.28 -4.89
C ILE A 148 -23.71 0.00 -6.18
N ALA A 149 -25.05 -0.05 -6.09
CA ALA A 149 -25.92 0.42 -7.16
C ALA A 149 -25.99 1.96 -7.12
N ILE A 150 -25.74 2.57 -8.28
CA ILE A 150 -25.73 4.02 -8.48
C ILE A 150 -26.83 4.36 -9.50
N GLY A 151 -27.87 5.05 -9.05
CA GLY A 151 -29.03 5.33 -9.90
C GLY A 151 -29.80 4.05 -10.27
N GLN A 152 -30.40 4.02 -11.47
CA GLN A 152 -31.24 2.89 -11.89
C GLN A 152 -30.45 1.78 -12.61
N ASN A 153 -29.33 2.12 -13.28
CA ASN A 153 -28.68 1.22 -14.24
C ASN A 153 -27.15 1.15 -14.08
N SER A 154 -26.57 1.79 -13.09
CA SER A 154 -25.12 1.77 -12.89
C SER A 154 -24.78 1.02 -11.61
N THR A 155 -23.71 0.25 -11.65
CA THR A 155 -23.14 -0.42 -10.48
C THR A 155 -21.65 -0.17 -10.47
N ALA A 156 -21.11 0.10 -9.28
CA ALA A 156 -19.67 0.07 -9.05
C ALA A 156 -19.38 -1.16 -8.19
N THR A 157 -18.46 -2.00 -8.64
CA THR A 157 -18.07 -3.24 -7.97
C THR A 157 -16.59 -3.20 -7.67
N PHE A 158 -16.24 -3.66 -6.47
CA PHE A 158 -14.88 -3.91 -6.05
C PHE A 158 -14.70 -5.43 -5.98
N THR A 159 -13.78 -5.94 -6.78
CA THR A 159 -13.47 -7.36 -6.91
C THR A 159 -11.98 -7.55 -6.69
N LEU A 160 -11.61 -8.66 -6.05
CA LEU A 160 -10.24 -9.15 -6.03
C LEU A 160 -9.99 -9.91 -7.33
N HIS A 161 -8.88 -9.59 -7.99
CA HIS A 161 -8.36 -10.29 -9.15
C HIS A 161 -6.86 -10.50 -8.91
N ASP A 162 -6.36 -11.70 -9.20
CA ASP A 162 -4.96 -12.16 -9.14
C ASP A 162 -3.94 -11.11 -8.64
N GLY A 163 -3.41 -11.35 -7.44
CA GLY A 163 -2.31 -10.58 -6.84
C GLY A 163 -0.97 -10.79 -7.57
#